data_AF-A0AAX3NW41-F1
#
_entry.id   AF-A0AAX3NW41-F1
#
_cell.length_a   1.000
_cell.length_b   1.000
_cell.length_c   1.000
_cell.angle_alpha   90.00
_cell.angle_beta   90.00
_cell.angle_gamma   90.00
#
_symmetry.space_group_name_H-M   'P 1'
#
loop_
_entity.id
_entity.type
_entity.pdbx_description
1 polymer ?
#
loop_
_entity_poly.entity_id
_entity_poly.type
_entity_poly.pdbx_seq_one_letter_code
_entity_poly.pdbx_strand_id
1 'polypeptide(L)'
;MDTRIPFAIKTDSGQVVAIDDVERGLRCECHCPSCHGRLVAKKGQIKEHHFAHHDASQQECLYAFETSVRLMLMEKLDDISVLNTPAKSVVFEGSLHEVSAPHFNIRVQRIAQDSLHGVPTAIYQLDGRSDYQIGLYLPPVHEKLIYPPEWLVAYSNSHRKTGVLGVRYGQFYLHMFNGARPKEIDTVSWMLKILSENPDCLVWLYHPGEARELMILAQSAEEQKRKLAAQMAAENARRAEEVRLHQRRVEQRRIEMHKRRAFTGHSVLIEEDDRSVEPKKVPPPVYCKHCKMMAPSTTFDGYCFRESCIRSRQHSSVPHLDKVRSHTTPYAMKKTSNIVGSALCPRCRTSMQKVGSIWWCKSCGTTQE
;
A
#
# COMPACT_ATOMS: atom_id res chain seq x y z
N MET A 1 -29.85 -14.51 1.94
CA MET A 1 -29.76 -14.36 0.47
C MET A 1 -29.47 -15.73 -0.12
N ASP A 2 -30.09 -16.09 -1.24
CA ASP A 2 -29.86 -17.35 -1.94
C ASP A 2 -28.49 -17.28 -2.65
N THR A 3 -27.46 -17.92 -2.09
CA THR A 3 -26.12 -17.98 -2.71
C THR A 3 -26.18 -18.83 -3.97
N ARG A 4 -25.80 -18.26 -5.13
CA ARG A 4 -25.72 -18.99 -6.40
C ARG A 4 -24.42 -19.79 -6.45
N ILE A 5 -24.52 -21.09 -6.69
CA ILE A 5 -23.38 -22.00 -6.65
C ILE A 5 -23.20 -22.61 -8.06
N PRO A 6 -22.01 -22.51 -8.70
CA PRO A 6 -21.79 -23.05 -10.04
C PRO A 6 -21.45 -24.55 -10.08
N PHE A 7 -20.81 -25.07 -9.03
CA PHE A 7 -20.33 -26.45 -8.97
C PHE A 7 -20.81 -27.16 -7.69
N ALA A 8 -21.01 -28.46 -7.76
CA ALA A 8 -21.51 -29.26 -6.64
C ALA A 8 -20.82 -30.62 -6.57
N ILE A 9 -20.95 -31.31 -5.44
CA ILE A 9 -20.48 -32.71 -5.31
C ILE A 9 -21.65 -33.63 -5.67
N LYS A 10 -21.45 -34.51 -6.65
CA LYS A 10 -22.45 -35.54 -7.02
C LYS A 10 -22.45 -36.66 -5.97
N THR A 11 -23.63 -37.10 -5.54
CA THR A 11 -23.80 -38.01 -4.39
C THR A 11 -23.20 -39.40 -4.61
N ASP A 12 -23.41 -39.96 -5.79
CA ASP A 12 -23.03 -41.34 -6.11
C ASP A 12 -21.53 -41.48 -6.40
N SER A 13 -20.94 -40.53 -7.12
CA SER A 13 -19.54 -40.58 -7.55
C SER A 13 -18.58 -39.79 -6.65
N GLY A 14 -19.09 -38.84 -5.87
CA GLY A 14 -18.26 -37.89 -5.11
C GLY A 14 -17.52 -36.86 -5.98
N GLN A 15 -17.74 -36.86 -7.29
CA GLN A 15 -17.07 -35.95 -8.22
C GLN A 15 -17.63 -34.53 -8.13
N VAL A 16 -16.78 -33.54 -8.40
CA VAL A 16 -17.24 -32.17 -8.58
C VAL A 16 -17.86 -32.06 -9.98
N VAL A 17 -19.10 -31.60 -10.05
CA VAL A 17 -19.86 -31.47 -11.30
C VAL A 17 -20.34 -30.05 -11.50
N ALA A 18 -20.42 -29.60 -12.76
CA ALA A 18 -20.97 -28.30 -13.08
C ALA A 18 -22.49 -28.31 -13.14
N ILE A 19 -23.10 -27.14 -13.00
CA ILE A 19 -24.54 -27.00 -13.11
C ILE A 19 -25.05 -27.48 -14.48
N ASP A 20 -24.26 -27.32 -15.55
CA ASP A 20 -24.70 -27.73 -16.88
C ASP A 20 -24.80 -29.25 -17.04
N ASP A 21 -24.01 -30.03 -16.30
CA ASP A 21 -23.87 -31.49 -16.47
C ASP A 21 -24.93 -32.32 -15.73
N VAL A 22 -25.77 -31.69 -14.92
CA VAL A 22 -26.74 -32.39 -14.06
C VAL A 22 -28.19 -32.23 -14.52
N GLU A 23 -29.07 -33.10 -14.04
CA GLU A 23 -30.51 -32.88 -14.24
C GLU A 23 -31.03 -31.65 -13.49
N ARG A 24 -32.13 -31.07 -13.99
CA ARG A 24 -32.83 -29.98 -13.32
C ARG A 24 -33.49 -30.46 -12.02
N GLY A 25 -33.56 -29.57 -11.04
CA GLY A 25 -34.27 -29.79 -9.79
C GLY A 25 -33.49 -30.70 -8.84
N LEU A 26 -34.20 -31.48 -8.03
CA LEU A 26 -33.60 -32.39 -7.03
C LEU A 26 -33.04 -33.68 -7.64
N ARG A 27 -33.35 -33.94 -8.92
CA ARG A 27 -32.77 -35.05 -9.68
C ARG A 27 -31.30 -34.83 -10.02
N CYS A 28 -30.75 -33.64 -9.73
CA CYS A 28 -29.30 -33.46 -9.77
C CYS A 28 -28.58 -34.38 -8.77
N GLU A 29 -29.22 -34.70 -7.64
CA GLU A 29 -28.63 -35.52 -6.56
C GLU A 29 -27.23 -35.01 -6.17
N CYS A 30 -27.14 -33.71 -5.90
CA CYS A 30 -25.89 -33.06 -5.53
C CYS A 30 -25.94 -32.47 -4.12
N HIS A 31 -24.76 -32.32 -3.53
CA HIS A 31 -24.52 -31.72 -2.23
C HIS A 31 -23.59 -30.51 -2.33
N CYS A 32 -23.77 -29.55 -1.43
CA CYS A 32 -22.91 -28.38 -1.33
C CYS A 32 -21.50 -28.80 -0.93
N PRO A 33 -20.45 -28.36 -1.66
CA PRO A 33 -19.09 -28.70 -1.30
C PRO A 33 -18.60 -28.07 0.02
N SER A 34 -19.29 -27.04 0.52
CA SER A 34 -18.92 -26.35 1.76
C SER A 34 -19.61 -26.90 3.01
N CYS A 35 -20.92 -27.13 2.96
CA CYS A 35 -21.72 -27.52 4.13
C CYS A 35 -22.36 -28.91 4.01
N HIS A 36 -22.16 -29.59 2.87
CA HIS A 36 -22.74 -30.90 2.54
C HIS A 36 -24.28 -30.92 2.47
N GLY A 37 -24.95 -29.78 2.56
CA GLY A 37 -26.40 -29.67 2.43
C GLY A 37 -26.87 -30.04 1.02
N ARG A 38 -28.07 -30.63 0.93
CA ARG A 38 -28.70 -31.01 -0.34
C ARG A 38 -28.95 -29.79 -1.23
N LEU A 39 -28.61 -29.92 -2.50
CA LEU A 39 -28.80 -28.87 -3.50
C LEU A 39 -29.96 -29.16 -4.45
N VAL A 40 -30.51 -28.09 -5.02
CA VAL A 40 -31.45 -28.12 -6.14
C VAL A 40 -30.82 -27.40 -7.34
N ALA A 41 -30.81 -28.04 -8.51
CA ALA A 41 -30.32 -27.43 -9.74
C ALA A 41 -31.39 -26.51 -10.35
N LYS A 42 -31.18 -25.19 -10.26
CA LYS A 42 -32.07 -24.17 -10.85
C LYS A 42 -31.61 -23.86 -12.27
N LYS A 43 -32.30 -24.44 -13.26
CA LYS A 43 -32.09 -24.23 -14.70
C LYS A 43 -33.30 -23.55 -15.34
N GLY A 44 -33.08 -22.58 -16.22
CA GLY A 44 -34.14 -21.82 -16.87
C GLY A 44 -33.64 -20.79 -17.88
N GLN A 45 -34.54 -20.27 -18.71
CA GLN A 45 -34.21 -19.39 -19.84
C GLN A 45 -33.91 -17.94 -19.45
N ILE A 46 -34.30 -17.52 -18.24
CA ILE A 46 -34.26 -16.11 -17.81
C ILE A 46 -33.10 -15.85 -16.84
N LYS A 47 -32.84 -16.78 -15.91
CA LYS A 47 -31.80 -16.63 -14.88
C LYS A 47 -30.68 -17.61 -15.17
N GLU A 48 -29.44 -17.17 -14.92
CA GLU A 48 -28.26 -18.03 -15.00
C GLU A 48 -28.46 -19.33 -14.23
N HIS A 49 -28.01 -20.42 -14.84
CA HIS A 49 -28.04 -21.73 -14.21
C HIS A 49 -27.17 -21.71 -12.95
N HIS A 50 -27.72 -22.19 -11.84
CA HIS A 50 -26.98 -22.34 -10.59
C HIS A 50 -27.60 -23.44 -9.73
N PHE A 51 -26.82 -23.97 -8.82
CA PHE A 51 -27.33 -24.70 -7.67
C PHE A 51 -27.75 -23.72 -6.57
N ALA A 52 -28.77 -24.10 -5.82
CA ALA A 52 -29.18 -23.46 -4.58
C ALA A 52 -29.44 -24.53 -3.51
N HIS A 53 -29.37 -24.17 -2.23
CA HIS A 53 -29.77 -25.08 -1.16
C HIS A 53 -31.25 -25.41 -1.27
N HIS A 54 -31.61 -26.69 -1.14
CA HIS A 54 -33.01 -27.12 -1.16
C HIS A 54 -33.71 -26.82 0.17
N ASP A 55 -33.05 -27.16 1.27
CA ASP A 55 -33.62 -27.10 2.62
C ASP A 55 -33.09 -25.87 3.37
N ALA A 56 -33.80 -25.46 4.42
CA ALA A 56 -33.37 -24.39 5.33
C ALA A 56 -32.17 -24.78 6.22
N SER A 57 -31.62 -25.98 6.06
CA SER A 57 -30.56 -26.55 6.90
C SER A 57 -29.26 -25.74 6.90
N GLN A 58 -29.13 -24.74 6.01
CA GLN A 58 -27.90 -23.98 5.79
C GLN A 58 -28.16 -22.49 5.50
N GLN A 59 -29.10 -21.89 6.24
CA GLN A 59 -29.17 -20.42 6.30
C GLN A 59 -27.77 -19.92 6.69
N GLU A 60 -27.11 -19.20 5.78
CA GLU A 60 -25.73 -18.69 5.91
C GLU A 60 -24.59 -19.66 5.58
N CYS A 61 -24.72 -20.52 4.55
CA CYS A 61 -23.54 -21.16 3.95
C CYS A 61 -22.66 -20.13 3.19
N LEU A 62 -21.84 -19.40 3.94
CA LEU A 62 -21.06 -18.24 3.48
C LEU A 62 -20.07 -18.58 2.37
N TYR A 63 -19.47 -19.76 2.42
CA TYR A 63 -18.36 -20.17 1.54
C TYR A 63 -18.78 -21.11 0.41
N ALA A 64 -20.09 -21.26 0.17
CA ALA A 64 -20.61 -22.21 -0.81
C ALA A 64 -20.05 -21.96 -2.22
N PHE A 65 -20.04 -20.70 -2.64
CA PHE A 65 -19.56 -20.31 -3.96
C PHE A 65 -18.06 -20.54 -4.10
N GLU A 66 -17.26 -19.92 -3.23
CA GLU A 66 -15.80 -19.95 -3.31
C GLU A 66 -15.24 -21.37 -3.16
N THR A 67 -15.85 -22.19 -2.29
CA THR A 67 -15.45 -23.59 -2.14
C THR A 67 -15.74 -24.38 -3.40
N SER A 68 -16.90 -24.16 -4.04
CA SER A 68 -17.24 -24.83 -5.30
C SER A 68 -16.27 -24.48 -6.43
N VAL A 69 -15.91 -23.19 -6.58
CA VAL A 69 -14.94 -22.73 -7.58
C VAL A 69 -13.55 -23.27 -7.29
N ARG A 70 -13.10 -23.22 -6.03
CA ARG A 70 -11.79 -23.75 -5.63
C ARG A 70 -11.64 -25.22 -6.00
N LEU A 71 -12.62 -26.05 -5.67
CA LEU A 71 -12.55 -27.49 -5.93
C LEU A 71 -12.56 -27.79 -7.43
N MET A 72 -13.43 -27.13 -8.21
CA MET A 72 -13.42 -27.31 -9.66
C MET A 72 -12.10 -26.83 -10.28
N LEU A 73 -11.54 -25.70 -9.84
CA LEU A 73 -10.22 -25.26 -10.31
C LEU A 73 -9.13 -26.28 -9.98
N MET A 74 -9.17 -26.93 -8.82
CA MET A 74 -8.21 -27.99 -8.46
C MET A 74 -8.30 -29.19 -9.41
N GLU A 75 -9.50 -29.60 -9.82
CA GLU A 75 -9.68 -30.68 -10.80
C GLU A 75 -9.23 -30.29 -12.22
N LYS A 76 -9.15 -28.98 -12.50
CA LYS A 76 -8.90 -28.43 -13.84
C LYS A 76 -7.54 -27.76 -13.98
N LEU A 77 -6.60 -28.01 -13.06
CA LEU A 77 -5.26 -27.42 -13.11
C LEU A 77 -4.49 -27.82 -14.38
N ASP A 78 -4.69 -29.04 -14.87
CA ASP A 78 -4.04 -29.53 -16.11
C ASP A 78 -4.66 -28.93 -17.38
N ASP A 79 -5.89 -28.43 -17.31
CA ASP A 79 -6.60 -27.83 -18.44
C ASP A 79 -6.20 -26.36 -18.68
N ILE A 80 -5.44 -25.75 -17.75
CA ILE A 80 -4.94 -24.38 -17.85
C ILE A 80 -3.72 -24.34 -18.79
N SER A 81 -3.93 -23.75 -19.98
CA SER A 81 -2.89 -23.58 -21.00
C SER A 81 -2.51 -22.11 -21.26
N VAL A 82 -3.31 -21.17 -20.76
CA VAL A 82 -3.09 -19.73 -20.91
C VAL A 82 -3.40 -19.01 -19.60
N LEU A 83 -2.54 -18.08 -19.20
CA LEU A 83 -2.75 -17.21 -18.06
C LEU A 83 -2.47 -15.75 -18.43
N ASN A 84 -3.27 -14.84 -17.88
CA ASN A 84 -2.91 -13.43 -17.82
C ASN A 84 -2.32 -13.13 -16.44
N THR A 85 -1.47 -12.10 -16.37
CA THR A 85 -0.95 -11.60 -15.09
C THR A 85 -1.36 -10.16 -14.89
N PRO A 86 -1.75 -9.77 -13.67
CA PRO A 86 -2.04 -8.37 -13.37
C PRO A 86 -0.76 -7.54 -13.37
N ALA A 87 -0.91 -6.22 -13.36
CA ALA A 87 0.22 -5.33 -13.07
C ALA A 87 0.78 -5.63 -11.68
N LYS A 88 2.07 -5.34 -11.48
CA LYS A 88 2.71 -5.33 -10.17
C LYS A 88 3.33 -3.97 -9.92
N SER A 89 3.12 -3.46 -8.71
CA SER A 89 3.78 -2.26 -8.22
C SER A 89 4.31 -2.46 -6.81
N VAL A 90 5.33 -1.67 -6.45
CA VAL A 90 5.89 -1.60 -5.09
C VAL A 90 5.80 -0.17 -4.58
N VAL A 91 5.77 -0.02 -3.26
CA VAL A 91 5.88 1.30 -2.63
C VAL A 91 7.30 1.48 -2.12
N PHE A 92 7.97 2.55 -2.58
CA PHE A 92 9.33 2.91 -2.18
C PHE A 92 9.36 4.40 -1.79
N GLU A 93 9.90 4.70 -0.60
CA GLU A 93 9.94 6.06 -0.02
C GLU A 93 8.58 6.81 -0.07
N GLY A 94 7.46 6.07 0.00
CA GLY A 94 6.10 6.62 -0.02
C GLY A 94 5.50 6.87 -1.41
N SER A 95 6.22 6.50 -2.47
CA SER A 95 5.77 6.59 -3.86
C SER A 95 5.50 5.21 -4.43
N LEU A 96 4.49 5.11 -5.30
CA LEU A 96 4.18 3.88 -6.03
C LEU A 96 5.07 3.79 -7.27
N HIS A 97 5.74 2.65 -7.45
CA HIS A 97 6.61 2.35 -8.59
C HIS A 97 6.14 1.08 -9.27
N GLU A 98 6.02 1.11 -10.60
CA GLU A 98 5.64 -0.06 -11.39
C GLU A 98 6.82 -1.04 -11.47
N VAL A 99 6.56 -2.31 -11.17
CA VAL A 99 7.49 -3.43 -11.35
C VAL A 99 7.23 -4.13 -12.69
N SER A 100 5.95 -4.25 -13.04
CA SER A 100 5.51 -4.89 -14.28
C SER A 100 4.13 -4.38 -14.68
N ALA A 101 3.95 -4.08 -15.96
CA ALA A 101 2.64 -3.93 -16.57
C ALA A 101 1.88 -5.28 -16.58
N PRO A 102 0.55 -5.28 -16.81
CA PRO A 102 -0.20 -6.52 -17.05
C PRO A 102 0.30 -7.23 -18.30
N HIS A 103 0.37 -8.56 -18.27
CA HIS A 103 0.70 -9.37 -19.44
C HIS A 103 -0.46 -10.30 -19.78
N PHE A 104 -0.75 -10.42 -21.06
CA PHE A 104 -1.89 -11.17 -21.57
C PHE A 104 -1.43 -12.35 -22.45
N ASN A 105 -2.25 -13.40 -22.50
CA ASN A 105 -2.09 -14.57 -23.36
C ASN A 105 -0.74 -15.30 -23.14
N ILE A 106 -0.29 -15.40 -21.89
CA ILE A 106 0.92 -16.16 -21.57
C ILE A 106 0.59 -17.63 -21.68
N ARG A 107 1.16 -18.31 -22.67
CA ARG A 107 1.04 -19.75 -22.79
C ARG A 107 1.88 -20.46 -21.74
N VAL A 108 1.28 -21.47 -21.14
CA VAL A 108 1.84 -22.17 -20.00
C VAL A 108 1.58 -23.67 -20.08
N GLN A 109 2.46 -24.45 -19.47
CA GLN A 109 2.29 -25.89 -19.29
C GLN A 109 2.51 -26.26 -17.83
N ARG A 110 1.57 -27.01 -17.23
CA ARG A 110 1.73 -27.52 -15.86
C ARG A 110 2.89 -28.51 -15.81
N ILE A 111 3.73 -28.38 -14.78
CA ILE A 111 4.84 -29.31 -14.52
C ILE A 111 4.57 -30.13 -13.26
N ALA A 112 5.14 -31.33 -13.22
CA ALA A 112 5.08 -32.19 -12.04
C ALA A 112 5.78 -31.53 -10.85
N GLN A 113 5.25 -31.77 -9.65
CA GLN A 113 5.79 -31.28 -8.39
C GLN A 113 6.07 -32.47 -7.47
N ASP A 114 7.27 -32.52 -6.89
CA ASP A 114 7.68 -33.60 -5.98
C ASP A 114 7.05 -33.47 -4.59
N SER A 115 6.62 -32.26 -4.22
CA SER A 115 5.94 -31.95 -2.96
C SER A 115 4.70 -31.14 -3.23
N LEU A 116 3.66 -31.35 -2.41
CA LEU A 116 2.45 -30.52 -2.35
C LEU A 116 2.43 -29.61 -1.11
N HIS A 117 3.45 -29.71 -0.25
CA HIS A 117 3.57 -28.94 0.97
C HIS A 117 4.65 -27.87 0.84
N GLY A 118 4.37 -26.66 1.32
CA GLY A 118 5.29 -25.53 1.30
C GLY A 118 5.54 -24.94 -0.10
N VAL A 119 4.62 -25.17 -1.04
CA VAL A 119 4.72 -24.78 -2.45
C VAL A 119 3.36 -24.28 -2.97
N PRO A 120 3.33 -23.59 -4.13
CA PRO A 120 2.07 -23.30 -4.83
C PRO A 120 1.29 -24.57 -5.19
N THR A 121 -0.02 -24.43 -5.35
CA THR A 121 -0.94 -25.55 -5.67
C THR A 121 -0.63 -26.19 -7.02
N ALA A 122 -0.22 -25.38 -8.00
CA ALA A 122 0.29 -25.83 -9.29
C ALA A 122 1.49 -24.96 -9.69
N ILE A 123 2.45 -25.54 -10.40
CA ILE A 123 3.53 -24.79 -11.05
C ILE A 123 3.41 -24.96 -12.57
N TYR A 124 3.57 -23.85 -13.27
CA TYR A 124 3.48 -23.75 -14.70
C TYR A 124 4.79 -23.22 -15.27
N GLN A 125 5.30 -23.91 -16.30
CA GLN A 125 6.41 -23.45 -17.13
C GLN A 125 5.89 -22.54 -18.24
N LEU A 126 6.58 -21.44 -18.51
CA LEU A 126 6.20 -20.52 -19.59
C LEU A 126 6.73 -20.99 -20.94
N ASP A 127 5.88 -20.93 -21.97
CA ASP A 127 6.29 -21.15 -23.35
C ASP A 127 7.26 -20.03 -23.80
N GLY A 128 8.38 -20.40 -24.40
CA GLY A 128 9.35 -19.44 -24.94
C GLY A 128 10.22 -18.72 -23.89
N ARG A 129 9.97 -18.93 -22.59
CA ARG A 129 10.87 -18.54 -21.48
C ARG A 129 10.97 -19.66 -20.46
N SER A 130 11.77 -20.67 -20.81
CA SER A 130 11.96 -21.87 -19.99
C SER A 130 12.65 -21.60 -18.64
N ASP A 131 13.21 -20.43 -18.42
CA ASP A 131 13.86 -20.07 -17.17
C ASP A 131 12.91 -19.44 -16.13
N TYR A 132 11.69 -19.07 -16.51
CA TYR A 132 10.67 -18.51 -15.62
C TYR A 132 9.47 -19.44 -15.45
N GLN A 133 8.91 -19.44 -14.25
CA GLN A 133 7.73 -20.23 -13.91
C GLN A 133 6.67 -19.36 -13.23
N ILE A 134 5.42 -19.79 -13.28
CA ILE A 134 4.31 -19.24 -12.52
C ILE A 134 3.75 -20.32 -11.61
N GLY A 135 3.80 -20.09 -10.30
CA GLY A 135 3.04 -20.84 -9.31
C GLY A 135 1.64 -20.27 -9.17
N LEU A 136 0.62 -21.11 -9.27
CA LEU A 136 -0.76 -20.77 -8.97
C LEU A 136 -1.12 -21.31 -7.57
N TYR A 137 -1.46 -20.41 -6.65
CA TYR A 137 -1.88 -20.74 -5.29
C TYR A 137 -3.38 -20.60 -5.14
N LEU A 138 -4.02 -21.70 -4.74
CA LEU A 138 -5.44 -21.79 -4.43
C LEU A 138 -5.61 -21.77 -2.89
N PRO A 139 -5.76 -20.59 -2.26
CA PRO A 139 -5.83 -20.48 -0.80
C PRO A 139 -7.03 -21.26 -0.23
N PRO A 140 -6.98 -21.72 1.02
CA PRO A 140 -8.17 -22.06 1.78
C PRO A 140 -9.18 -20.91 1.74
N VAL A 141 -10.47 -21.21 1.55
CA VAL A 141 -11.51 -20.19 1.27
C VAL A 141 -11.70 -19.18 2.42
N HIS A 142 -11.43 -19.59 3.65
CA HIS A 142 -11.52 -18.71 4.83
C HIS A 142 -10.29 -17.80 4.98
N GLU A 143 -9.19 -18.11 4.28
CA GLU A 143 -7.96 -17.33 4.31
C GLU A 143 -8.07 -16.16 3.33
N LYS A 144 -7.98 -14.93 3.86
CA LYS A 144 -7.89 -13.75 3.01
C LYS A 144 -6.45 -13.60 2.55
N LEU A 145 -6.23 -13.40 1.25
CA LEU A 145 -4.91 -13.10 0.64
C LEU A 145 -4.31 -11.74 1.06
N ILE A 146 -4.72 -11.22 2.22
CA ILE A 146 -4.16 -10.05 2.89
C ILE A 146 -2.76 -10.38 3.42
N TYR A 147 -2.54 -11.64 3.80
CA TYR A 147 -1.27 -12.15 4.29
C TYR A 147 -0.71 -13.15 3.28
N PRO A 148 0.57 -13.07 2.92
CA PRO A 148 1.20 -14.14 2.17
C PRO A 148 1.23 -15.42 3.01
N PRO A 149 1.07 -16.60 2.40
CA PRO A 149 1.15 -17.84 3.15
C PRO A 149 2.57 -18.04 3.72
N GLU A 150 2.67 -18.70 4.88
CA GLU A 150 3.92 -18.79 5.66
C GLU A 150 5.10 -19.35 4.85
N TRP A 151 4.82 -20.27 3.91
CA TRP A 151 5.83 -20.90 3.07
C TRP A 151 6.39 -19.98 1.97
N LEU A 152 5.71 -18.88 1.63
CA LEU A 152 6.03 -18.08 0.44
C LEU A 152 7.44 -17.49 0.49
N VAL A 153 7.89 -17.03 1.66
CA VAL A 153 9.20 -16.40 1.81
C VAL A 153 10.32 -17.43 1.60
N ALA A 154 10.22 -18.59 2.25
CA ALA A 154 11.21 -19.66 2.09
C ALA A 154 11.22 -20.19 0.65
N TYR A 155 10.05 -20.36 0.06
CA TYR A 155 9.88 -20.81 -1.32
C TYR A 155 10.49 -19.84 -2.33
N SER A 156 10.13 -18.56 -2.27
CA SER A 156 10.60 -17.54 -3.23
C SER A 156 12.11 -17.27 -3.16
N ASN A 157 12.72 -17.41 -1.97
CA ASN A 157 14.17 -17.33 -1.82
C ASN A 157 14.92 -18.44 -2.58
N SER A 158 14.34 -19.64 -2.60
CA SER A 158 14.89 -20.82 -3.28
C SER A 158 14.50 -20.87 -4.76
N HIS A 159 13.40 -20.21 -5.15
CA HIS A 159 12.81 -20.22 -6.49
C HIS A 159 12.66 -18.80 -7.04
N ARG A 160 13.78 -18.06 -7.15
CA ARG A 160 13.77 -16.63 -7.50
C ARG A 160 13.18 -16.30 -8.87
N LYS A 161 13.05 -17.27 -9.77
CA LYS A 161 12.46 -17.12 -11.10
C LYS A 161 11.02 -17.66 -11.20
N THR A 162 10.43 -18.05 -10.08
CA THR A 162 9.05 -18.54 -10.02
C THR A 162 8.17 -17.47 -9.39
N GLY A 163 7.41 -16.75 -10.21
CA GLY A 163 6.38 -15.84 -9.70
C GLY A 163 5.24 -16.63 -9.07
N VAL A 164 4.55 -16.08 -8.07
CA VAL A 164 3.44 -16.74 -7.40
C VAL A 164 2.19 -15.87 -7.45
N LEU A 165 1.13 -16.40 -8.04
CA LEU A 165 -0.19 -15.80 -8.14
C LEU A 165 -1.15 -16.46 -7.16
N GLY A 166 -1.94 -15.67 -6.43
CA GLY A 166 -3.06 -16.14 -5.62
C GLY A 166 -4.39 -15.96 -6.35
N VAL A 167 -5.28 -16.94 -6.24
CA VAL A 167 -6.63 -16.89 -6.83
C VAL A 167 -7.62 -16.17 -5.90
N ARG A 168 -8.35 -15.18 -6.42
CA ARG A 168 -9.41 -14.44 -5.70
C ARG A 168 -10.79 -14.97 -6.07
N TYR A 169 -11.25 -16.02 -5.39
CA TYR A 169 -12.53 -16.68 -5.70
C TYR A 169 -13.73 -15.73 -5.75
N GLY A 170 -13.81 -14.76 -4.83
CA GLY A 170 -14.94 -13.81 -4.80
C GLY A 170 -15.09 -12.99 -6.10
N GLN A 171 -14.03 -12.81 -6.88
CA GLN A 171 -14.09 -12.09 -8.16
C GLN A 171 -14.76 -12.93 -9.25
N PHE A 172 -14.65 -14.26 -9.20
CA PHE A 172 -15.37 -15.15 -10.11
C PHE A 172 -16.88 -14.95 -10.00
N TYR A 173 -17.42 -14.64 -8.82
CA TYR A 173 -18.85 -14.43 -8.64
C TYR A 173 -19.36 -13.28 -9.53
N LEU A 174 -18.57 -12.21 -9.64
CA LEU A 174 -18.90 -11.03 -10.44
C LEU A 174 -18.88 -11.33 -11.95
N HIS A 175 -18.07 -12.29 -12.38
CA HIS A 175 -17.93 -12.65 -13.79
C HIS A 175 -18.82 -13.81 -14.23
N MET A 176 -19.12 -14.75 -13.34
CA MET A 176 -19.94 -15.92 -13.66
C MET A 176 -21.43 -15.58 -13.78
N PHE A 177 -21.92 -14.59 -13.02
CA PHE A 177 -23.36 -14.31 -12.88
C PHE A 177 -23.80 -12.91 -13.36
N ASN A 178 -23.00 -12.26 -14.20
CA ASN A 178 -23.30 -10.95 -14.80
C ASN A 178 -24.06 -11.03 -16.14
N GLY A 179 -24.35 -12.22 -16.65
CA GLY A 179 -25.01 -12.43 -17.94
C GLY A 179 -24.07 -12.31 -19.16
N ALA A 180 -22.76 -12.22 -18.95
CA ALA A 180 -21.77 -12.11 -20.03
C ALA A 180 -21.31 -13.47 -20.58
N ARG A 181 -21.73 -14.60 -19.98
CA ARG A 181 -21.36 -15.94 -20.46
C ARG A 181 -21.93 -16.19 -21.86
N PRO A 182 -21.10 -16.47 -22.88
CA PRO A 182 -21.57 -16.90 -24.20
C PRO A 182 -22.46 -18.15 -24.12
N LYS A 183 -23.39 -18.33 -25.06
CA LYS A 183 -24.36 -19.45 -24.99
C LYS A 183 -23.71 -20.82 -25.25
N GLU A 184 -22.63 -20.83 -26.00
CA GLU A 184 -21.95 -22.02 -26.49
C GLU A 184 -20.86 -22.53 -25.53
N ILE A 185 -20.57 -21.79 -24.46
CA ILE A 185 -19.53 -22.17 -23.49
C ILE A 185 -20.16 -22.74 -22.22
N ASP A 186 -19.71 -23.93 -21.82
CA ASP A 186 -20.13 -24.55 -20.56
C ASP A 186 -19.56 -23.80 -19.35
N THR A 187 -20.11 -24.08 -18.16
CA THR A 187 -19.71 -23.42 -16.91
C THR A 187 -18.23 -23.63 -16.55
N VAL A 188 -17.64 -24.80 -16.83
CA VAL A 188 -16.23 -25.10 -16.52
C VAL A 188 -15.31 -24.31 -17.45
N SER A 189 -15.55 -24.39 -18.75
CA SER A 189 -14.81 -23.64 -19.77
C SER A 189 -14.93 -22.13 -19.54
N TRP A 190 -16.11 -21.65 -19.11
CA TRP A 190 -16.29 -20.25 -18.73
C TRP A 190 -15.49 -19.86 -17.49
N MET A 191 -15.44 -20.71 -16.46
CA MET A 191 -14.61 -20.47 -15.27
C MET A 191 -13.12 -20.38 -15.62
N LEU A 192 -12.62 -21.28 -16.47
CA LEU A 192 -11.23 -21.25 -16.92
C LEU A 192 -10.94 -19.99 -17.74
N LYS A 193 -11.84 -19.60 -18.65
CA LYS A 193 -11.75 -18.34 -19.39
C LYS A 193 -11.75 -17.14 -18.45
N ILE A 194 -12.56 -17.14 -17.39
CA ILE A 194 -12.55 -16.08 -16.37
C ILE A 194 -11.18 -15.97 -15.70
N LEU A 195 -10.64 -17.09 -15.20
CA LEU A 195 -9.32 -17.15 -14.58
C LEU A 195 -8.24 -16.59 -15.51
N SER A 196 -8.27 -17.00 -16.78
CA SER A 196 -7.27 -16.63 -17.76
C SER A 196 -7.40 -15.19 -18.21
N GLU A 197 -8.61 -14.67 -18.41
CA GLU A 197 -8.83 -13.37 -19.07
C GLU A 197 -8.96 -12.18 -18.11
N ASN A 198 -9.42 -12.42 -16.87
CA ASN A 198 -9.75 -11.34 -15.93
C ASN A 198 -8.65 -11.19 -14.88
N PRO A 199 -7.80 -10.16 -14.97
CA PRO A 199 -6.66 -9.98 -14.07
C PRO A 199 -7.11 -9.70 -12.62
N ASP A 200 -8.34 -9.24 -12.41
CA ASP A 200 -8.91 -9.09 -11.08
C ASP A 200 -9.16 -10.44 -10.37
N CYS A 201 -9.13 -11.57 -11.07
CA CYS A 201 -9.21 -12.89 -10.44
C CYS A 201 -7.87 -13.38 -9.87
N LEU A 202 -6.76 -12.70 -10.17
CA LEU A 202 -5.40 -13.09 -9.79
C LEU A 202 -4.66 -11.96 -9.08
N VAL A 203 -3.86 -12.29 -8.06
CA VAL A 203 -3.00 -11.32 -7.35
C VAL A 203 -1.57 -11.81 -7.30
N TRP A 204 -0.60 -10.91 -7.46
CA TRP A 204 0.80 -11.24 -7.21
C TRP A 204 1.08 -11.36 -5.72
N LEU A 205 1.32 -12.59 -5.26
CA LEU A 205 1.88 -12.85 -3.92
C LEU A 205 3.39 -12.67 -3.92
N TYR A 206 4.04 -13.03 -5.03
CA TYR A 206 5.46 -12.79 -5.27
C TYR A 206 5.73 -12.57 -6.75
N HIS A 207 6.44 -11.49 -7.08
CA HIS A 207 6.89 -11.23 -8.45
C HIS A 207 8.43 -11.27 -8.53
N PRO A 208 9.05 -12.05 -9.45
CA PRO A 208 10.51 -12.17 -9.55
C PRO A 208 11.24 -10.85 -9.75
N GLY A 209 10.61 -9.89 -10.42
CA GLY A 209 11.15 -8.56 -10.65
C GLY A 209 11.15 -7.63 -9.44
N GLU A 210 10.42 -7.96 -8.37
CA GLU A 210 10.19 -7.05 -7.25
C GLU A 210 11.49 -6.65 -6.52
N ALA A 211 12.31 -7.63 -6.15
CA ALA A 211 13.56 -7.40 -5.45
C ALA A 211 14.56 -6.60 -6.30
N ARG A 212 14.59 -6.84 -7.61
CA ARG A 212 15.43 -6.11 -8.56
C ARG A 212 15.00 -4.64 -8.63
N GLU A 213 13.71 -4.38 -8.74
CA GLU A 213 13.18 -3.02 -8.84
C GLU A 213 13.48 -2.21 -7.56
N LEU A 214 13.22 -2.79 -6.38
CA LEU A 214 13.56 -2.16 -5.10
C LEU A 214 15.05 -1.84 -4.98
N MET A 215 15.93 -2.71 -5.49
CA MET A 215 17.38 -2.47 -5.50
C MET A 215 17.75 -1.29 -6.42
N ILE A 216 17.17 -1.20 -7.61
CA ILE A 216 17.41 -0.09 -8.56
C ILE A 216 16.93 1.25 -7.96
N LEU A 217 15.74 1.25 -7.34
CA LEU A 217 15.19 2.42 -6.67
C LEU A 217 16.08 2.88 -5.51
N ALA A 218 16.54 1.94 -4.67
CA ALA A 218 17.44 2.24 -3.56
C ALA A 218 18.77 2.83 -4.02
N GLN A 219 19.37 2.28 -5.08
CA GLN A 219 20.62 2.80 -5.66
C GLN A 219 20.43 4.21 -6.22
N SER A 220 19.34 4.44 -6.95
CA SER A 220 19.01 5.74 -7.52
C SER A 220 18.77 6.80 -6.44
N ALA A 221 18.08 6.45 -5.36
CA ALA A 221 17.83 7.35 -4.23
C ALA A 221 19.13 7.71 -3.48
N GLU A 222 20.02 6.75 -3.29
CA GLU A 222 21.34 6.98 -2.68
C GLU A 222 22.20 7.90 -3.57
N GLU A 223 22.19 7.69 -4.88
CA GLU A 223 22.91 8.56 -5.82
C GLU A 223 22.36 9.99 -5.79
N GLN A 224 21.04 10.16 -5.73
CA GLN A 224 20.40 11.48 -5.59
C GLN A 224 20.79 12.16 -4.28
N LYS A 225 20.79 11.42 -3.16
CA LYS A 225 21.24 11.94 -1.84
C LYS A 225 22.70 12.41 -1.91
N ARG A 226 23.58 11.65 -2.56
CA ARG A 226 24.99 12.03 -2.75
C ARG A 226 25.14 13.29 -3.62
N LYS A 227 24.40 13.39 -4.73
CA LYS A 227 24.40 14.57 -5.60
C LYS A 227 23.93 15.81 -4.84
N LEU A 228 22.86 15.71 -4.07
CA LEU A 228 22.34 16.81 -3.25
C LEU A 228 23.35 17.24 -2.17
N ALA A 229 23.94 16.28 -1.45
CA ALA A 229 24.95 16.58 -0.44
C ALA A 229 26.19 17.28 -1.04
N ALA A 230 26.65 16.83 -2.22
CA ALA A 230 27.75 17.47 -2.94
C ALA A 230 27.41 18.91 -3.38
N GLN A 231 26.20 19.14 -3.87
CA GLN A 231 25.72 20.48 -4.21
C GLN A 231 25.68 21.41 -2.99
N MET A 232 25.13 20.93 -1.87
CA MET A 232 25.11 21.68 -0.61
C MET A 232 26.51 21.98 -0.09
N ALA A 233 27.43 21.02 -0.15
CA ALA A 233 28.83 21.21 0.25
C ALA A 233 29.53 22.26 -0.63
N ALA A 234 29.33 22.22 -1.95
CA ALA A 234 29.88 23.20 -2.87
C ALA A 234 29.30 24.61 -2.62
N GLU A 235 28.00 24.72 -2.33
CA GLU A 235 27.38 25.99 -1.96
C GLU A 235 27.94 26.54 -0.64
N ASN A 236 28.05 25.69 0.39
CA ASN A 236 28.63 26.08 1.67
C ASN A 236 30.10 26.52 1.54
N ALA A 237 30.89 25.84 0.71
CA ALA A 237 32.27 26.22 0.42
C ALA A 237 32.36 27.59 -0.28
N ARG A 238 31.48 27.86 -1.27
CA ARG A 238 31.39 29.18 -1.91
C ARG A 238 31.06 30.28 -0.90
N ARG A 239 30.04 30.07 -0.06
CA ARG A 239 29.66 31.02 1.01
C ARG A 239 30.80 31.26 2.00
N ALA A 240 31.52 30.21 2.39
CA ALA A 240 32.68 30.33 3.29
C ALA A 240 33.82 31.15 2.66
N GLU A 241 34.07 30.98 1.36
CA GLU A 241 35.06 31.76 0.63
C GLU A 241 34.67 33.24 0.51
N GLU A 242 33.39 33.53 0.22
CA GLU A 242 32.87 34.91 0.20
C GLU A 242 33.04 35.60 1.55
N VAL A 243 32.73 34.91 2.65
CA VAL A 243 32.95 35.41 4.01
C VAL A 243 34.43 35.65 4.27
N ARG A 244 35.31 34.72 3.88
CA ARG A 244 36.76 34.86 4.02
C ARG A 244 37.30 36.08 3.26
N LEU A 245 36.86 36.28 2.02
CA LEU A 245 37.25 37.42 1.19
C LEU A 245 36.73 38.74 1.78
N HIS A 246 35.49 38.76 2.29
CA HIS A 246 34.94 39.93 2.96
C HIS A 246 35.75 40.30 4.22
N GLN A 247 36.07 39.32 5.08
CA GLN A 247 36.89 39.52 6.27
C GLN A 247 38.28 40.09 5.91
N ARG A 248 38.92 39.57 4.86
CA ARG A 248 40.19 40.11 4.35
C ARG A 248 40.07 41.57 3.91
N ARG A 249 39.00 41.93 3.19
CA ARG A 249 38.73 43.32 2.77
C ARG A 249 38.51 44.26 3.96
N VAL A 250 37.78 43.80 4.98
CA VAL A 250 37.56 44.57 6.22
C VAL A 250 38.88 44.80 6.95
N GLU A 251 39.70 43.77 7.11
CA GLU A 251 41.00 43.87 7.78
C GLU A 251 41.99 44.76 7.01
N GLN A 252 42.05 44.65 5.68
CA GLN A 252 42.87 45.55 4.86
C GLN A 252 42.47 47.02 5.02
N ARG A 253 41.17 47.32 5.03
CA ARG A 253 40.67 48.69 5.30
C ARG A 253 41.06 49.17 6.69
N ARG A 254 41.03 48.29 7.70
CA ARG A 254 41.46 48.60 9.06
C ARG A 254 42.96 48.94 9.12
N ILE A 255 43.81 48.14 8.48
CA ILE A 255 45.25 48.37 8.39
C ILE A 255 45.54 49.68 7.65
N GLU A 256 44.88 49.94 6.52
CA GLU A 256 45.07 51.17 5.75
C GLU A 256 44.66 52.41 6.55
N MET A 257 43.55 52.36 7.27
CA MET A 257 43.13 53.42 8.19
C MET A 257 44.19 53.69 9.26
N HIS A 258 44.77 52.64 9.85
CA HIS A 258 45.83 52.79 10.85
C HIS A 258 47.11 53.40 10.25
N LYS A 259 47.50 53.00 9.03
CA LYS A 259 48.65 53.61 8.32
C LYS A 259 48.42 55.08 7.98
N ARG A 260 47.21 55.43 7.53
CA ARG A 260 46.85 56.84 7.25
C ARG A 260 46.98 57.70 8.51
N ARG A 261 46.50 57.20 9.66
CA ARG A 261 46.66 57.86 10.97
C ARG A 261 48.14 58.08 11.35
N ALA A 262 49.00 57.10 11.09
CA ALA A 262 50.44 57.20 11.37
C ALA A 262 51.20 58.16 10.44
N PHE A 263 50.77 58.29 9.18
CA PHE A 263 51.46 59.11 8.16
C PHE A 263 51.11 60.61 8.25
N THR A 264 49.91 60.96 8.72
CA THR A 264 49.44 62.36 8.77
C THR A 264 50.11 63.24 9.84
N GLY A 265 51.11 62.75 10.60
CA GLY A 265 51.97 63.56 11.50
C GLY A 265 51.25 64.36 12.59
N HIS A 266 49.93 64.35 12.64
CA HIS A 266 49.14 64.88 13.73
C HIS A 266 49.13 63.83 14.83
N SER A 267 49.99 64.03 15.82
CA SER A 267 49.64 63.75 17.20
C SER A 267 48.42 64.62 17.55
N VAL A 268 47.24 64.27 17.03
CA VAL A 268 46.04 64.54 17.83
C VAL A 268 46.20 63.57 18.98
N LEU A 269 46.68 64.09 20.12
CA LEU A 269 46.21 63.64 21.41
C LEU A 269 44.69 63.80 21.33
N ILE A 270 44.03 62.80 20.74
CA ILE A 270 42.69 62.48 21.18
C ILE A 270 43.01 62.01 22.58
N GLU A 271 42.80 62.90 23.56
CA GLU A 271 42.52 62.49 24.92
C GLU A 271 41.78 61.17 24.79
N GLU A 272 42.35 60.10 25.31
CA GLU A 272 41.55 58.92 25.59
C GLU A 272 40.45 59.47 26.48
N ASP A 273 39.33 59.85 25.84
CA ASP A 273 38.11 60.19 26.51
C ASP A 273 37.76 58.84 27.12
N ASP A 274 38.24 58.68 28.35
CA ASP A 274 37.77 57.77 29.37
C ASP A 274 36.31 58.11 29.70
N ARG A 275 35.49 58.28 28.65
CA ARG A 275 34.26 57.53 28.57
C ARG A 275 34.68 56.08 28.54
N SER A 276 34.96 55.57 29.75
CA SER A 276 34.28 54.41 30.28
C SER A 276 33.37 53.87 29.19
N VAL A 277 33.83 52.82 28.52
CA VAL A 277 32.90 51.85 27.97
C VAL A 277 32.08 51.49 29.19
N GLU A 278 30.96 52.19 29.41
CA GLU A 278 29.86 51.64 30.17
C GLU A 278 29.70 50.28 29.51
N PRO A 279 29.95 49.18 30.24
CA PRO A 279 29.79 47.85 29.67
C PRO A 279 28.42 47.89 29.05
N LYS A 280 28.33 47.72 27.71
CA LYS A 280 27.06 47.72 26.98
C LYS A 280 26.10 46.98 27.88
N LYS A 281 25.16 47.70 28.54
CA LYS A 281 24.34 47.13 29.60
C LYS A 281 23.80 45.87 28.98
N VAL A 282 24.28 44.72 29.44
CA VAL A 282 23.81 43.43 28.95
C VAL A 282 22.31 43.55 29.18
N PRO A 283 21.48 43.53 28.12
CA PRO A 283 20.05 43.65 28.32
C PRO A 283 19.70 42.60 29.38
N PRO A 284 18.99 42.97 30.45
CA PRO A 284 18.71 42.05 31.54
C PRO A 284 18.17 40.76 30.92
N PRO A 285 18.62 39.58 31.39
CA PRO A 285 18.28 38.30 30.77
C PRO A 285 16.76 38.22 30.60
N VAL A 286 16.32 38.19 29.35
CA VAL A 286 14.89 38.23 29.04
C VAL A 286 14.36 36.81 29.18
N TYR A 287 13.54 36.59 30.19
CA TYR A 287 12.89 35.31 30.41
C TYR A 287 11.61 35.23 29.59
N CYS A 288 11.44 34.14 28.86
CA CYS A 288 10.20 33.90 28.14
C CYS A 288 9.01 33.80 29.12
N LYS A 289 7.92 34.51 28.87
CA LYS A 289 6.70 34.44 29.69
C LYS A 289 6.11 33.02 29.79
N HIS A 290 6.32 32.19 28.76
CA HIS A 290 5.81 30.81 28.71
C HIS A 290 6.77 29.82 29.37
N CYS A 291 7.98 29.62 28.83
CA CYS A 291 8.88 28.58 29.35
C CYS A 291 9.73 29.00 30.57
N LYS A 292 9.70 30.29 30.95
CA LYS A 292 10.51 30.87 32.04
C LYS A 292 12.02 30.66 31.90
N MET A 293 12.49 30.27 30.72
CA MET A 293 13.92 30.12 30.43
C MET A 293 14.49 31.40 29.81
N MET A 294 15.78 31.63 30.06
CA MET A 294 16.53 32.73 29.48
C MET A 294 16.59 32.61 27.96
N ALA A 295 16.30 33.70 27.26
CA ALA A 295 16.32 33.76 25.80
C ALA A 295 17.22 34.90 25.30
N PRO A 296 17.98 34.70 24.20
CA PRO A 296 18.81 35.76 23.61
C PRO A 296 17.98 36.94 23.09
N SER A 297 16.72 36.69 22.69
CA SER A 297 15.73 37.67 22.29
C SER A 297 14.31 37.11 22.46
N THR A 298 13.34 38.00 22.67
CA THR A 298 11.91 37.66 22.70
C THR A 298 11.14 38.48 21.68
N THR A 299 9.94 38.02 21.31
CA THR A 299 8.96 38.85 20.61
C THR A 299 8.55 40.06 21.47
N PHE A 300 7.89 41.05 20.86
CA PHE A 300 7.34 42.21 21.57
C PHE A 300 6.47 41.81 22.77
N ASP A 301 5.71 40.72 22.64
CA ASP A 301 4.84 40.21 23.72
C ASP A 301 5.58 39.45 24.84
N GLY A 302 6.90 39.25 24.72
CA GLY A 302 7.76 38.62 25.73
C GLY A 302 7.88 37.09 25.63
N TYR A 303 7.76 36.50 24.44
CA TYR A 303 7.91 35.06 24.21
C TYR A 303 9.17 34.74 23.40
N CYS A 304 9.89 33.66 23.74
CA CYS A 304 11.04 33.21 22.96
C CYS A 304 10.61 32.42 21.70
N PHE A 305 11.58 32.11 20.82
CA PHE A 305 11.33 31.47 19.52
C PHE A 305 11.43 29.93 19.55
N ARG A 306 11.36 29.31 20.73
CA ARG A 306 11.29 27.84 20.84
C ARG A 306 9.91 27.35 20.43
N GLU A 307 9.85 26.15 19.86
CA GLU A 307 8.64 25.61 19.25
C GLU A 307 7.43 25.53 20.22
N SER A 308 7.65 25.12 21.46
CA SER A 308 6.61 25.11 22.50
C SER A 308 6.06 26.52 22.81
N CYS A 309 6.92 27.54 22.79
CA CYS A 309 6.55 28.93 23.06
C CYS A 309 5.94 29.63 21.84
N ILE A 310 6.16 29.11 20.61
CA ILE A 310 5.46 29.54 19.40
C ILE A 310 4.02 29.04 19.41
N ARG A 311 3.82 27.76 19.75
CA ARG A 311 2.50 27.13 19.79
C ARG A 311 1.61 27.72 20.89
N SER A 312 2.18 28.10 22.04
CA SER A 312 1.41 28.73 23.12
C SER A 312 0.79 30.08 22.73
N ARG A 313 1.32 30.78 21.72
CA ARG A 313 0.79 32.08 21.25
C ARG A 313 -0.38 31.92 20.29
N GLN A 314 -0.44 30.80 19.58
CA GLN A 314 -1.44 30.55 18.53
C GLN A 314 -2.83 30.25 19.10
N HIS A 315 -2.98 30.10 20.42
CA HIS A 315 -4.25 29.82 21.09
C HIS A 315 -4.89 31.04 21.78
N SER A 316 -4.30 32.24 21.71
CA SER A 316 -4.81 33.44 22.41
C SER A 316 -5.63 34.41 21.54
N SER A 317 -5.94 34.06 20.30
CA SER A 317 -6.83 34.84 19.43
C SER A 317 -8.17 34.12 19.24
N VAL A 318 -9.08 34.24 20.21
CA VAL A 318 -10.50 33.94 20.01
C VAL A 318 -11.26 35.27 20.01
N PRO A 319 -11.86 35.70 18.88
CA PRO A 319 -12.80 36.80 18.89
C PRO A 319 -14.07 36.39 19.63
N HIS A 320 -14.52 37.28 20.51
CA HIS A 320 -15.79 37.21 21.24
C HIS A 320 -16.94 37.18 20.22
N LEU A 321 -17.58 36.04 20.01
CA LEU A 321 -18.83 35.93 19.24
C LEU A 321 -20.01 35.97 20.21
N ASP A 322 -20.89 36.94 19.95
CA ASP A 322 -22.07 37.25 20.73
C ASP A 322 -23.03 36.08 20.89
N LYS A 323 -23.68 36.09 22.06
CA LYS A 323 -24.79 35.23 22.44
C LYS A 323 -25.93 35.33 21.42
N VAL A 324 -26.10 34.29 20.60
CA VAL A 324 -27.38 34.02 19.94
C VAL A 324 -28.05 32.83 20.62
N ARG A 325 -29.27 33.09 21.12
CA ARG A 325 -30.13 32.19 21.89
C ARG A 325 -30.43 30.91 21.09
N SER A 326 -30.26 29.76 21.74
CA SER A 326 -30.71 28.47 21.21
C SER A 326 -32.23 28.34 21.36
N HIS A 327 -32.95 28.36 20.24
CA HIS A 327 -34.26 27.73 20.15
C HIS A 327 -34.07 26.38 19.47
N THR A 328 -34.21 25.30 20.23
CA THR A 328 -34.29 23.93 19.74
C THR A 328 -35.64 23.70 19.05
N THR A 329 -35.61 23.38 17.77
CA THR A 329 -36.72 22.69 17.09
C THR A 329 -36.29 21.25 16.75
N PRO A 330 -37.14 20.24 16.99
CA PRO A 330 -36.75 18.84 16.94
C PRO A 330 -36.95 18.27 15.53
N TYR A 331 -36.06 18.54 14.58
CA TYR A 331 -35.99 17.76 13.33
C TYR A 331 -34.65 17.94 12.60
N ALA A 332 -33.63 17.16 12.99
CA ALA A 332 -32.45 16.94 12.15
C ALA A 332 -31.79 15.60 12.49
N MET A 333 -32.08 14.62 11.64
CA MET A 333 -31.55 13.27 11.72
C MET A 333 -30.04 13.23 11.48
N LYS A 334 -29.36 12.41 12.29
CA LYS A 334 -28.09 11.69 12.08
C LYS A 334 -27.31 12.09 10.81
N LYS A 335 -26.32 12.95 10.97
CA LYS A 335 -25.06 12.88 10.21
C LYS A 335 -23.98 12.35 11.15
N THR A 336 -23.77 11.04 11.13
CA THR A 336 -22.52 10.45 11.64
C THR A 336 -21.39 10.98 10.78
N SER A 337 -20.49 11.74 11.41
CA SER A 337 -19.22 12.16 10.85
C SER A 337 -18.45 10.95 10.33
N ASN A 338 -18.12 10.95 9.03
CA ASN A 338 -17.14 10.05 8.45
C ASN A 338 -15.75 10.35 9.05
N ILE A 339 -15.42 9.67 10.14
CA ILE A 339 -14.02 9.47 10.53
C ILE A 339 -13.51 8.35 9.64
N VAL A 340 -12.72 8.71 8.61
CA VAL A 340 -11.97 7.76 7.79
C VAL A 340 -10.97 7.08 8.73
N GLY A 341 -11.33 5.92 9.27
CA GLY A 341 -10.43 5.12 10.10
C GLY A 341 -9.21 4.71 9.28
N SER A 342 -8.02 5.12 9.71
CA SER A 342 -6.78 4.67 9.08
C SER A 342 -6.63 3.16 9.27
N ALA A 343 -6.46 2.40 8.18
CA ALA A 343 -6.18 0.97 8.27
C ALA A 343 -4.91 0.73 9.10
N LEU A 344 -4.94 -0.22 10.03
CA LEU A 344 -3.76 -0.56 10.83
C LEU A 344 -2.95 -1.63 10.11
N CYS A 345 -1.62 -1.50 10.18
CA CYS A 345 -0.70 -2.45 9.58
C CYS A 345 -0.86 -3.81 10.24
N PRO A 346 -1.13 -4.85 9.47
CA PRO A 346 -1.34 -6.17 10.04
C PRO A 346 -0.08 -6.75 10.73
N ARG A 347 1.10 -6.30 10.32
CA ARG A 347 2.39 -6.77 10.85
C ARG A 347 2.84 -6.07 12.13
N CYS A 348 2.71 -4.75 12.19
CA CYS A 348 3.27 -3.95 13.29
C CYS A 348 2.24 -3.03 13.96
N ARG A 349 0.97 -3.12 13.56
CA ARG A 349 -0.19 -2.37 14.08
C ARG A 349 -0.09 -0.84 14.00
N THR A 350 0.96 -0.28 13.38
CA THR A 350 1.00 1.15 13.06
C THR A 350 0.03 1.50 11.93
N SER A 351 -0.48 2.73 11.95
CA SER A 351 -1.34 3.27 10.90
C SER A 351 -0.70 3.15 9.51
N MET A 352 -1.46 2.64 8.55
CA MET A 352 -1.08 2.55 7.14
C MET A 352 -1.53 3.80 6.40
N GLN A 353 -0.75 4.17 5.40
CA GLN A 353 -1.07 5.24 4.47
C GLN A 353 -1.57 4.63 3.16
N LYS A 354 -2.64 5.17 2.59
CA LYS A 354 -3.13 4.76 1.27
C LYS A 354 -2.35 5.51 0.19
N VAL A 355 -1.65 4.78 -0.67
CA VAL A 355 -0.87 5.30 -1.80
C VAL A 355 -1.43 4.66 -3.08
N GLY A 356 -2.26 5.41 -3.82
CA GLY A 356 -3.02 4.86 -4.94
C GLY A 356 -4.06 3.82 -4.46
N SER A 357 -4.02 2.61 -5.03
CA SER A 357 -4.82 1.48 -4.56
C SER A 357 -4.21 0.75 -3.36
N ILE A 358 -2.91 0.94 -3.08
CA ILE A 358 -2.16 0.13 -2.11
C ILE A 358 -2.12 0.82 -0.74
N TRP A 359 -2.40 0.07 0.33
CA TRP A 359 -2.08 0.45 1.69
C TRP A 359 -0.62 0.15 2.00
N TRP A 360 0.13 1.12 2.47
CA TRP A 360 1.55 1.00 2.81
C TRP A 360 1.80 1.37 4.26
N CYS A 361 2.53 0.51 4.97
CA CYS A 361 3.00 0.78 6.31
C CYS A 361 4.42 1.36 6.27
N LYS A 362 4.53 2.65 6.61
CA LYS A 362 5.82 3.35 6.71
C LYS A 362 6.78 2.70 7.71
N SER A 363 6.27 2.08 8.78
CA SER A 363 7.09 1.54 9.86
C SER A 363 7.83 0.24 9.49
N CYS A 364 7.21 -0.63 8.69
CA CYS A 364 7.76 -1.96 8.39
C CYS A 364 7.79 -2.30 6.90
N GLY A 365 7.39 -1.37 6.04
CA GLY A 365 7.35 -1.54 4.59
C GLY A 365 6.22 -2.42 4.05
N THR A 366 5.40 -3.04 4.93
CA THR A 366 4.29 -3.90 4.49
C THR A 366 3.33 -3.14 3.59
N THR A 367 3.09 -3.69 2.40
CA THR A 367 2.06 -3.24 1.46
C THR A 367 0.88 -4.20 1.48
N GLN A 368 -0.32 -3.68 1.19
CA GLN A 368 -1.54 -4.45 1.03
C GLN A 368 -2.35 -3.81 -0.10
N GLU A 369 -2.62 -4.57 -1.16
CA GLU A 369 -3.43 -4.13 -2.30
C GLU A 369 -4.93 -4.03 -1.96
#